data_AF-A0A150WQQ1-F1
#
_entry.id   AF-A0A150WQQ1-F1
#
_cell.length_a   1.000
_cell.length_b   1.000
_cell.length_c   1.000
_cell.angle_alpha   90.00
_cell.angle_beta   90.00
_cell.angle_gamma   90.00
#
_symmetry.space_group_name_H-M   'P 1'
#
loop_
_entity.id
_entity.type
_entity.pdbx_description
1 polymer ?
#
loop_
_entity_poly.entity_id
_entity_poly.type
_entity_poly.pdbx_seq_one_letter_code
_entity_poly.pdbx_strand_id
1 'polypeptide(L)'
;MEMKKRFKSFTLIGLAMFLAAFSGQEKFVELEGYLNARSSAAFRKIDTNVKAVLATGTRGEILEKKKLRSGNYGLKVRVMSGPYTGKSYWVYYNVSNPDLALYDAPPQTWDQITPEKTTIDQAAGAETLRPIKGIDDTDKASELAYQETKPKENNDARDAIDAITYGQQQVNRVPVPSKRPECTECSQNIENVPVPASEEQLADALIGPSAKQMSPRCATFINRDGEFGKLGRAAMKIMSEPRYKNAFTKSNALGKFCPNFNTFTESEKLQAWTWFWASLANEETQCVQEIEHPMYVYKRGRRIKINNELGWGMFAAEKSAANRAARRGDACKVIFGSGEGQLRCAIDTMKDTTLDDGHTASGDKGSYWGPVRRGNTQIMPHMKRFKACF
;
A
#
# COMPACT_ATOMS: atom_id res chain seq x y z
N MET A 1 13.54 59.35 37.35
CA MET A 1 13.46 58.57 38.61
C MET A 1 11.97 58.28 38.79
N GLU A 2 11.41 57.08 38.65
CA GLU A 2 11.83 55.71 38.93
C GLU A 2 11.24 54.77 37.86
N MET A 3 12.03 53.76 37.49
CA MET A 3 11.74 52.70 36.54
C MET A 3 11.29 51.47 37.34
N LYS A 4 10.06 50.94 37.16
CA LYS A 4 9.69 49.63 37.73
C LYS A 4 9.12 48.68 36.67
N LYS A 5 10.05 47.94 36.08
CA LYS A 5 9.86 46.68 35.36
C LYS A 5 9.05 45.70 36.21
N ARG A 6 7.92 45.19 35.70
CA ARG A 6 7.28 44.00 36.27
C ARG A 6 7.77 42.75 35.53
N PHE A 7 8.37 41.89 36.33
CA PHE A 7 9.11 40.69 35.98
C PHE A 7 8.19 39.58 35.47
N LYS A 8 8.60 38.95 34.37
CA LYS A 8 8.17 37.63 33.92
C LYS A 8 8.63 36.59 34.94
N SER A 9 7.73 35.82 35.56
CA SER A 9 8.07 34.62 36.33
C SER A 9 6.80 33.82 36.64
N PHE A 10 6.28 33.06 35.67
CA PHE A 10 5.30 32.00 35.95
C PHE A 10 5.32 30.97 34.80
N THR A 11 6.43 30.25 34.62
CA THR A 11 6.49 29.08 33.74
C THR A 11 7.65 28.15 34.14
N LEU A 12 7.63 27.57 35.34
CA LEU A 12 8.64 26.57 35.70
C LEU A 12 8.21 25.54 36.76
N ILE A 13 6.93 25.15 36.78
CA ILE A 13 6.46 24.02 37.60
C ILE A 13 5.49 23.21 36.74
N GLY A 14 6.01 22.31 35.91
CA GLY A 14 5.19 21.49 35.03
C GLY A 14 5.95 20.47 34.17
N LEU A 15 7.17 20.09 34.55
CA LEU A 15 7.99 19.17 33.75
C LEU A 15 8.89 18.26 34.60
N ALA A 16 8.39 17.76 35.73
CA ALA A 16 9.13 16.83 36.60
C ALA A 16 8.44 15.46 36.76
N MET A 17 7.30 15.21 36.11
CA MET A 17 6.51 13.97 36.30
C MET A 17 6.63 12.90 35.21
N PHE A 18 7.44 13.08 34.16
CA PHE A 18 7.47 12.15 33.02
C PHE A 18 8.86 11.56 32.71
N LEU A 19 9.62 11.21 33.75
CA LEU A 19 10.83 10.38 33.60
C LEU A 19 10.85 9.27 34.66
N ALA A 20 9.76 8.51 34.78
CA ALA A 20 9.82 7.16 35.34
C ALA A 20 10.56 6.28 34.30
N ALA A 21 11.89 6.42 34.28
CA ALA A 21 12.74 5.58 33.46
C ALA A 21 12.59 4.13 33.91
N PHE A 22 12.40 3.24 32.94
CA PHE A 22 12.39 1.80 33.13
C PHE A 22 13.59 1.37 34.00
N SER A 23 13.32 1.00 35.24
CA SER A 23 14.32 0.68 36.27
C SER A 23 14.90 -0.71 36.08
N GLY A 24 14.19 -1.57 35.34
CA GLY A 24 14.52 -2.97 35.16
C GLY A 24 14.10 -3.85 36.35
N GLN A 25 13.61 -3.29 37.45
CA GLN A 25 13.15 -4.02 38.64
C GLN A 25 11.67 -4.40 38.60
N GLU A 26 10.93 -3.92 37.60
CA GLU A 26 9.49 -4.10 37.50
C GLU A 26 9.16 -5.59 37.32
N LYS A 27 8.20 -6.08 38.09
CA LYS A 27 7.77 -7.49 38.09
C LYS A 27 6.40 -7.67 37.47
N PHE A 28 5.65 -6.59 37.28
CA PHE A 28 4.28 -6.62 36.81
C PHE A 28 4.05 -5.64 35.67
N VAL A 29 3.06 -5.95 34.85
CA VAL A 29 2.68 -5.14 33.70
C VAL A 29 1.16 -5.10 33.54
N GLU A 30 0.65 -3.94 33.13
CA GLU A 30 -0.72 -3.76 32.63
C GLU A 30 -0.67 -3.16 31.23
N LEU A 31 -1.44 -3.73 30.32
CA LEU A 31 -1.50 -3.31 28.93
C LEU A 31 -2.41 -2.08 28.79
N GLU A 32 -1.88 -0.97 28.27
CA GLU A 32 -2.67 0.22 27.95
C GLU A 32 -3.27 0.18 26.53
N GLY A 33 -2.89 -0.83 25.75
CA GLY A 33 -3.38 -1.04 24.39
C GLY A 33 -3.43 -2.51 23.98
N TYR A 34 -3.95 -2.78 22.78
CA TYR A 34 -3.95 -4.11 22.17
C TYR A 34 -2.53 -4.50 21.74
N LEU A 35 -2.03 -5.63 22.21
CA LEU A 35 -0.69 -6.12 21.88
C LEU A 35 -0.68 -7.52 21.28
N ASN A 36 0.20 -7.70 20.29
CA ASN A 36 0.48 -9.01 19.71
C ASN A 36 1.33 -9.85 20.66
N ALA A 37 0.73 -10.86 21.28
CA ALA A 37 1.40 -11.85 22.11
C ALA A 37 2.10 -12.90 21.22
N ARG A 38 3.41 -13.08 21.43
CA ARG A 38 4.26 -13.96 20.61
C ARG A 38 4.79 -15.16 21.38
N SER A 39 5.12 -16.25 20.69
CA SER A 39 5.74 -17.43 21.30
C SER A 39 7.25 -17.29 21.54
N SER A 40 7.90 -16.27 20.98
CA SER A 40 9.33 -16.01 21.18
C SER A 40 9.65 -14.52 21.17
N ALA A 41 10.83 -14.15 21.68
CA ALA A 41 11.33 -12.77 21.72
C ALA A 41 11.74 -12.19 20.35
N ALA A 42 11.23 -12.74 19.25
CA ALA A 42 11.49 -12.29 17.89
C ALA A 42 10.32 -11.41 17.42
N PHE A 43 10.56 -10.11 17.26
CA PHE A 43 9.52 -9.11 16.99
C PHE A 43 9.61 -8.51 15.58
N ARG A 44 10.32 -9.17 14.65
CA ARG A 44 10.40 -8.67 13.27
C ARG A 44 9.08 -8.95 12.56
N LYS A 45 8.78 -8.13 11.56
CA LYS A 45 7.55 -8.27 10.77
C LYS A 45 7.45 -9.62 10.04
N ILE A 46 8.59 -10.22 9.70
CA ILE A 46 8.68 -11.52 9.03
C ILE A 46 8.48 -12.71 9.98
N ASP A 47 8.61 -12.51 11.29
CA ASP A 47 8.52 -13.60 12.26
C ASP A 47 7.03 -14.00 12.43
N THR A 48 6.68 -15.25 12.08
CA THR A 48 5.32 -15.84 12.14
C THR A 48 5.00 -16.44 13.52
N ASN A 49 5.41 -15.75 14.59
CA ASN A 49 5.32 -16.24 15.96
C ASN A 49 4.21 -15.57 16.80
N VAL A 50 3.28 -14.84 16.19
CA VAL A 50 2.10 -14.28 16.88
C VAL A 50 1.14 -15.41 17.23
N LYS A 51 0.74 -15.51 18.50
CA LYS A 51 -0.14 -16.56 19.02
C LYS A 51 -1.49 -16.05 19.52
N ALA A 52 -1.55 -14.78 19.92
CA ALA A 52 -2.76 -14.16 20.43
C ALA A 52 -2.66 -12.62 20.30
N VAL A 53 -3.80 -11.95 20.44
CA VAL A 53 -3.87 -10.51 20.68
C VAL A 53 -4.39 -10.32 22.11
N LEU A 54 -3.59 -9.66 22.94
CA LEU A 54 -3.98 -9.32 24.31
C LEU A 54 -4.71 -7.98 24.27
N ALA A 55 -5.87 -7.91 24.93
CA ALA A 55 -6.68 -6.70 25.02
C ALA A 55 -6.10 -5.70 26.02
N THR A 56 -6.48 -4.43 25.89
CA THR A 56 -6.23 -3.39 26.90
C THR A 56 -6.73 -3.85 28.27
N GLY A 57 -6.02 -3.50 29.34
CA GLY A 57 -6.30 -3.92 30.72
C GLY A 57 -5.83 -5.34 31.05
N THR A 58 -5.24 -6.07 30.10
CA THR A 58 -4.60 -7.36 30.41
C THR A 58 -3.43 -7.11 31.36
N ARG A 59 -3.40 -7.86 32.47
CA ARG A 59 -2.37 -7.80 33.49
C ARG A 59 -1.50 -9.05 33.43
N GLY A 60 -0.24 -8.90 33.80
CA GLY A 60 0.63 -10.06 33.91
C GLY A 60 1.89 -9.81 34.71
N GLU A 61 2.55 -10.92 35.03
CA GLU A 61 3.83 -10.95 35.72
C GLU A 61 4.95 -11.11 34.69
N ILE A 62 5.98 -10.27 34.80
CA ILE A 62 7.16 -10.30 33.93
C ILE A 62 8.10 -11.41 34.44
N LEU A 63 8.18 -12.49 33.68
CA LEU A 63 9.05 -13.63 33.97
C LEU A 63 10.47 -13.42 33.44
N GLU A 64 10.61 -12.76 32.30
CA GLU A 64 11.88 -12.58 31.61
C GLU A 64 11.90 -11.26 30.84
N LYS A 65 13.06 -10.61 30.80
CA LYS A 65 13.29 -9.38 30.04
C LYS A 65 14.43 -9.62 29.05
N LYS A 66 14.25 -9.25 27.79
CA LYS A 66 15.31 -9.32 26.78
C LYS A 66 15.47 -7.99 26.07
N LYS A 67 16.63 -7.36 26.24
CA LYS A 67 16.98 -6.14 25.50
C LYS A 67 17.18 -6.49 24.02
N LEU A 68 16.51 -5.75 23.15
CA LEU A 68 16.60 -5.88 21.70
C LEU A 68 17.68 -4.96 21.15
N ARG A 69 18.17 -5.25 19.93
CA ARG A 69 19.20 -4.44 19.27
C ARG A 69 18.76 -2.98 19.07
N SER A 70 17.48 -2.75 18.80
CA SER A 70 16.85 -1.42 18.76
C SER A 70 16.88 -0.61 20.07
N GLY A 71 17.31 -1.20 21.20
CA GLY A 71 17.27 -0.57 22.52
C GLY A 71 15.95 -0.75 23.28
N ASN A 72 14.92 -1.25 22.60
CA ASN A 72 13.63 -1.65 23.19
C ASN A 72 13.73 -3.02 23.88
N TYR A 73 12.64 -3.47 24.51
CA TYR A 73 12.63 -4.73 25.25
C TYR A 73 11.55 -5.69 24.72
N GLY A 74 11.86 -6.98 24.76
CA GLY A 74 10.85 -8.03 24.83
C GLY A 74 10.60 -8.38 26.28
N LEU A 75 9.33 -8.45 26.68
CA LEU A 75 8.93 -8.90 28.02
C LEU A 75 8.20 -10.24 27.88
N LYS A 76 8.68 -11.28 28.56
CA LYS A 76 7.95 -12.53 28.69
C LYS A 76 7.00 -12.42 29.86
N VAL A 77 5.71 -12.35 29.58
CA VAL A 77 4.66 -12.04 30.54
C VAL A 77 3.78 -13.27 30.76
N ARG A 78 3.63 -13.69 32.01
CA ARG A 78 2.60 -14.64 32.44
C ARG A 78 1.31 -13.87 32.67
N VAL A 79 0.31 -14.12 31.85
CA VAL A 79 -0.98 -13.42 31.90
C VAL A 79 -1.73 -13.80 33.18
N MET A 80 -2.18 -12.81 33.93
CA MET A 80 -2.89 -12.95 35.20
C MET A 80 -4.38 -12.60 35.11
N SER A 81 -4.82 -11.93 34.04
CA SER A 81 -6.22 -11.57 33.81
C SER A 81 -6.69 -11.86 32.39
N GLY A 82 -8.01 -12.01 32.21
CA GLY A 82 -8.64 -12.20 30.90
C GLY A 82 -8.58 -13.64 30.35
N PRO A 83 -8.90 -13.83 29.06
CA PRO A 83 -9.12 -15.15 28.45
C PRO A 83 -7.84 -15.99 28.31
N TYR A 84 -6.67 -15.38 28.48
CA TYR A 84 -5.37 -16.02 28.33
C TYR A 84 -4.66 -16.26 29.68
N THR A 85 -5.37 -16.13 30.80
CA THR A 85 -4.83 -16.34 32.16
C THR A 85 -4.03 -17.63 32.28
N GLY A 86 -2.87 -17.55 32.92
CA GLY A 86 -1.93 -18.66 33.13
C GLY A 86 -0.96 -18.91 31.96
N LYS A 87 -1.24 -18.39 30.76
CA LYS A 87 -0.34 -18.54 29.60
C LYS A 87 0.79 -17.51 29.65
N SER A 88 1.92 -17.87 29.04
CA SER A 88 3.09 -16.99 28.95
C SER A 88 3.36 -16.58 27.50
N TYR A 89 3.53 -15.28 27.27
CA TYR A 89 3.79 -14.72 25.94
C TYR A 89 4.89 -13.68 25.97
N TRP A 90 5.56 -13.51 24.84
CA TRP A 90 6.45 -12.38 24.59
C TRP A 90 5.65 -11.19 24.06
N VAL A 91 5.75 -10.05 24.72
CA VAL A 91 5.20 -8.75 24.28
C VAL A 91 6.33 -7.76 24.04
N TYR A 92 6.12 -6.84 23.10
CA TYR A 92 7.10 -5.81 22.77
C TYR A 92 6.88 -4.59 23.66
N TYR A 93 7.95 -4.02 24.21
CA TYR A 93 7.93 -2.82 25.03
C TYR A 93 8.78 -1.72 24.39
N ASN A 94 8.11 -0.62 24.00
CA ASN A 94 8.76 0.56 23.42
C ASN A 94 9.08 1.60 24.50
N VAL A 95 10.36 1.79 24.79
CA VAL A 95 10.80 2.68 25.88
C VAL A 95 10.45 4.16 25.63
N SER A 96 10.37 4.59 24.36
CA SER A 96 10.07 5.98 24.00
C SER A 96 8.58 6.32 23.96
N ASN A 97 7.73 5.31 23.87
CA ASN A 97 6.28 5.45 23.83
C ASN A 97 5.66 4.19 24.43
N PRO A 98 5.68 4.08 25.77
CA PRO A 98 5.25 2.87 26.46
C PRO A 98 3.74 2.70 26.27
N ASP A 99 3.35 1.53 25.79
CA ASP A 99 1.97 1.01 25.74
C ASP A 99 1.71 0.01 26.88
N LEU A 100 2.62 -0.01 27.85
CA LEU A 100 2.66 -0.89 29.01
C LEU A 100 2.94 -0.04 30.24
N ALA A 101 2.05 -0.12 31.23
CA ALA A 101 2.33 0.36 32.57
C ALA A 101 3.08 -0.74 33.34
N LEU A 102 4.23 -0.39 33.93
CA LEU A 102 5.10 -1.35 34.61
C LEU A 102 5.16 -1.05 36.10
N TYR A 103 5.17 -2.10 36.92
CA TYR A 103 5.11 -1.97 38.38
C TYR A 103 6.07 -2.94 39.08
N ASP A 104 6.66 -2.51 40.20
CA ASP A 104 7.50 -3.35 41.05
C ASP A 104 6.67 -4.34 41.90
N ALA A 105 5.46 -3.92 42.27
CA ALA A 105 4.46 -4.69 43.01
C ALA A 105 3.09 -4.51 42.34
N PRO A 106 2.17 -5.49 42.42
CA PRO A 106 0.85 -5.34 41.83
C PRO A 106 0.09 -4.21 42.56
N PRO A 107 -0.49 -3.24 41.84
CA PRO A 107 -1.32 -2.20 42.45
C PRO A 107 -2.45 -2.80 43.29
N GLN A 108 -2.71 -2.25 44.48
CA GLN A 108 -3.83 -2.69 45.34
C GLN A 108 -5.20 -2.58 44.64
N THR A 109 -5.31 -1.69 43.66
CA THR A 109 -6.52 -1.50 42.84
C THR A 109 -6.77 -2.64 41.85
N TRP A 110 -5.79 -3.52 41.61
CA TRP A 110 -5.99 -4.67 40.73
C TRP A 110 -7.04 -5.64 41.27
N ASP A 111 -7.15 -5.77 42.59
CA ASP A 111 -8.13 -6.64 43.26
C ASP A 111 -9.55 -6.05 43.27
N GLN A 112 -9.70 -4.75 42.98
CA GLN A 112 -10.97 -4.03 43.02
C GLN A 112 -11.66 -3.92 41.65
N ILE A 113 -10.95 -4.21 40.56
CA ILE A 113 -11.51 -4.11 39.20
C ILE A 113 -12.06 -5.47 38.80
N THR A 114 -13.37 -5.62 38.86
CA THR A 114 -14.07 -6.80 38.32
C THR A 114 -13.79 -6.88 36.82
N PRO A 115 -13.29 -8.01 36.29
CA PRO A 115 -13.01 -8.11 34.87
C PRO A 115 -14.33 -8.00 34.11
N GLU A 116 -14.55 -6.87 33.46
CA GLU A 116 -15.57 -6.77 32.43
C GLU A 116 -15.22 -7.84 31.39
N LYS A 117 -16.12 -8.81 31.19
CA LYS A 117 -15.92 -9.89 30.22
C LYS A 117 -15.89 -9.29 28.82
N THR A 118 -14.73 -8.82 28.37
CA THR A 118 -14.50 -8.52 26.96
C THR A 118 -14.54 -9.86 26.22
N THR A 119 -15.61 -10.10 25.47
CA THR A 119 -15.80 -11.35 24.71
C THR A 119 -14.72 -11.46 23.63
N ILE A 120 -14.23 -12.67 23.39
CA ILE A 120 -13.17 -12.99 22.39
C ILE A 120 -13.52 -12.40 21.01
N ASP A 121 -14.80 -12.33 20.67
CA ASP A 121 -15.28 -11.82 19.38
C ASP A 121 -15.03 -10.31 19.18
N GLN A 122 -15.02 -9.52 20.26
CA GLN A 122 -14.65 -8.09 20.20
C GLN A 122 -13.15 -7.89 19.99
N ALA A 123 -12.32 -8.83 20.46
CA ALA A 123 -10.87 -8.80 20.27
C ALA A 123 -10.44 -9.31 18.88
N ALA A 124 -11.19 -10.26 18.30
CA ALA A 124 -10.94 -10.76 16.95
C ALA A 124 -11.25 -9.73 15.85
N GLY A 125 -12.18 -8.80 16.11
CA GLY A 125 -12.55 -7.70 15.20
C GLY A 125 -11.80 -6.38 15.42
N ALA A 126 -11.11 -6.22 16.56
CA ALA A 126 -10.26 -5.06 16.82
C ALA A 126 -8.94 -5.20 16.04
N GLU A 127 -8.92 -4.79 14.78
CA GLU A 127 -7.67 -4.54 14.07
C GLU A 127 -6.81 -3.61 14.94
N THR A 128 -5.56 -3.99 15.17
CA THR A 128 -4.59 -3.09 15.80
C THR A 128 -4.41 -1.89 14.87
N LEU A 129 -5.15 -0.80 15.11
CA LEU A 129 -5.20 0.41 14.28
C LEU A 129 -3.90 1.24 14.24
N ARG A 130 -2.73 0.62 14.50
CA ARG A 130 -1.43 1.27 14.32
C ARG A 130 -0.63 0.56 13.23
N PRO A 131 -0.10 1.30 12.23
CA PRO A 131 0.95 0.77 11.38
C PRO A 131 2.15 0.44 12.26
N ILE A 132 2.36 -0.85 12.54
CA ILE A 132 3.55 -1.32 13.24
C ILE A 132 4.76 -0.97 12.36
N LYS A 133 5.52 0.05 12.75
CA LYS A 133 6.82 0.36 12.15
C LYS A 133 7.78 -0.76 12.56
N GLY A 134 7.80 -1.84 11.79
CA GLY A 134 8.85 -2.85 11.92
C GLY A 134 10.21 -2.18 11.70
N ILE A 135 11.04 -2.16 12.74
CA ILE A 135 12.42 -1.71 12.67
C ILE A 135 13.24 -2.90 12.20
N ASP A 136 13.88 -2.77 11.05
CA ASP A 136 14.91 -3.71 10.58
C ASP A 136 16.23 -3.30 11.22
N ASP A 137 16.72 -4.11 12.18
CA ASP A 137 18.02 -3.93 12.83
C ASP A 137 19.16 -4.50 11.96
N THR A 138 19.31 -4.00 10.72
CA THR A 138 20.45 -4.33 9.84
C THR A 138 21.40 -3.16 9.56
N ASP A 139 21.04 -1.93 9.93
CA ASP A 139 21.69 -0.74 9.35
C ASP A 139 23.03 -0.30 9.97
N LYS A 140 23.59 -1.01 10.96
CA LYS A 140 24.92 -0.64 11.54
C LYS A 140 26.04 -1.65 11.33
N ALA A 141 25.77 -2.84 10.80
CA ALA A 141 26.80 -3.86 10.58
C ALA A 141 27.33 -3.91 9.13
N SER A 142 26.54 -3.44 8.14
CA SER A 142 26.97 -3.38 6.73
C SER A 142 27.78 -2.13 6.39
N GLU A 143 27.71 -1.08 7.22
CA GLU A 143 28.42 0.19 7.00
C GLU A 143 29.93 0.08 7.29
N LEU A 144 30.36 -0.91 8.08
CA LEU A 144 31.78 -1.22 8.32
C LEU A 144 32.38 -2.21 7.31
N ALA A 145 31.57 -2.97 6.57
CA ALA A 145 32.05 -3.93 5.56
C ALA A 145 32.12 -3.35 4.14
N TYR A 146 31.45 -2.22 3.87
CA TYR A 146 31.34 -1.62 2.53
C TYR A 146 32.45 -0.60 2.19
N GLN A 147 33.32 -0.24 3.14
CA GLN A 147 34.41 0.71 2.86
C GLN A 147 35.68 0.08 2.25
N GLU A 148 35.80 -1.26 2.22
CA GLU A 148 37.02 -1.93 1.73
C GLU A 148 36.95 -2.42 0.26
N THR A 149 35.83 -2.27 -0.44
CA THR A 149 35.68 -2.79 -1.82
C THR A 149 35.09 -1.77 -2.80
N LYS A 150 35.86 -0.72 -3.12
CA LYS A 150 35.64 0.08 -4.33
C LYS A 150 36.61 -0.38 -5.44
N PRO A 151 36.12 -0.93 -6.57
CA PRO A 151 36.89 -0.96 -7.80
C PRO A 151 36.97 0.46 -8.38
N LYS A 152 38.13 0.80 -8.96
CA LYS A 152 38.36 2.08 -9.67
C LYS A 152 37.40 2.20 -10.86
N GLU A 153 36.68 3.31 -10.89
CA GLU A 153 35.74 3.74 -11.92
C GLU A 153 36.51 4.09 -13.20
N ASN A 154 36.20 3.42 -14.32
CA ASN A 154 36.76 3.70 -15.63
C ASN A 154 35.77 4.59 -16.40
N ASN A 155 36.15 5.84 -16.69
CA ASN A 155 35.27 6.89 -17.19
C ASN A 155 34.99 6.85 -18.71
N ASP A 156 35.55 5.90 -19.45
CA ASP A 156 35.52 5.93 -20.92
C ASP A 156 34.18 5.50 -21.54
N ALA A 157 33.25 4.93 -20.77
CA ALA A 157 31.94 4.46 -21.27
C ALA A 157 30.84 5.55 -21.28
N ARG A 158 31.02 6.65 -20.54
CA ARG A 158 30.03 7.75 -20.48
C ARG A 158 30.14 8.69 -21.68
N ASP A 159 31.34 8.97 -22.13
CA ASP A 159 31.56 9.91 -23.24
C ASP A 159 31.12 9.33 -24.61
N ALA A 160 31.10 8.01 -24.76
CA ALA A 160 30.62 7.34 -25.97
C ALA A 160 29.08 7.36 -26.12
N ILE A 161 28.33 7.44 -25.02
CA ILE A 161 26.85 7.46 -25.04
C ILE A 161 26.33 8.88 -25.31
N ASP A 162 27.03 9.90 -24.82
CA ASP A 162 26.65 11.29 -25.06
C ASP A 162 26.95 11.72 -26.52
N ALA A 163 27.98 11.16 -27.15
CA ALA A 163 28.27 11.39 -28.58
C ALA A 163 27.20 10.78 -29.53
N ILE A 164 26.64 9.61 -29.19
CA ILE A 164 25.57 8.97 -29.98
C ILE A 164 24.24 9.74 -29.83
N THR A 165 23.99 10.29 -28.64
CA THR A 165 22.77 11.05 -28.34
C THR A 165 22.74 12.42 -29.04
N TYR A 166 23.90 13.05 -29.23
CA TYR A 166 24.00 14.34 -29.95
C TYR A 166 23.87 14.20 -31.47
N GLY A 167 24.33 13.08 -32.05
CA GLY A 167 24.23 12.79 -33.49
C GLY A 167 22.79 12.56 -33.98
N GLN A 168 21.90 12.03 -33.13
CA GLN A 168 20.50 11.76 -33.51
C GLN A 168 19.60 13.00 -33.48
N GLN A 169 20.02 14.10 -32.85
CA GLN A 169 19.24 15.34 -32.78
C GLN A 169 19.33 16.19 -34.08
N GLN A 170 20.26 15.91 -34.98
CA GLN A 170 20.46 16.68 -36.22
C GLN A 170 19.67 16.13 -37.42
N VAL A 171 19.05 14.94 -37.33
CA VAL A 171 18.40 14.27 -38.48
C VAL A 171 16.88 14.49 -38.56
N ASN A 172 16.25 15.04 -37.51
CA ASN A 172 14.79 15.24 -37.45
C ASN A 172 14.36 16.71 -37.53
N ARG A 173 14.93 17.46 -38.48
CA ARG A 173 14.38 18.76 -38.93
C ARG A 173 13.70 18.61 -40.28
N VAL A 174 12.61 17.84 -40.32
CA VAL A 174 11.64 17.90 -41.42
C VAL A 174 10.45 18.73 -40.90
N PRO A 175 10.06 19.83 -41.57
CA PRO A 175 8.94 20.65 -41.13
C PRO A 175 7.64 19.86 -41.24
N VAL A 176 6.96 19.68 -40.11
CA VAL A 176 5.61 19.07 -40.02
C VAL A 176 4.59 20.10 -40.53
N PRO A 177 3.69 19.75 -41.47
CA PRO A 177 2.69 20.68 -41.99
C PRO A 177 1.66 21.06 -40.91
N SER A 178 1.46 22.38 -40.75
CA SER A 178 0.67 23.08 -39.73
C SER A 178 -0.85 23.08 -39.97
N LYS A 179 -1.45 22.02 -40.53
CA LYS A 179 -2.92 21.91 -40.60
C LYS A 179 -3.37 20.50 -40.29
N ARG A 180 -3.90 20.34 -39.07
CA ARG A 180 -4.75 19.21 -38.70
C ARG A 180 -6.02 19.28 -39.55
N PRO A 181 -6.43 18.22 -40.26
CA PRO A 181 -7.77 18.17 -40.82
C PRO A 181 -8.77 18.19 -39.66
N GLU A 182 -9.72 19.12 -39.72
CA GLU A 182 -10.88 19.14 -38.83
C GLU A 182 -11.67 17.85 -39.04
N CYS A 183 -11.66 16.97 -38.03
CA CYS A 183 -12.64 15.88 -37.95
C CYS A 183 -13.99 16.49 -37.55
N THR A 184 -14.69 17.03 -38.53
CA THR A 184 -16.14 17.27 -38.45
C THR A 184 -16.79 15.91 -38.72
N GLU A 185 -17.67 15.47 -37.82
CA GLU A 185 -18.44 14.20 -37.88
C GLU A 185 -17.77 12.92 -37.34
N CYS A 186 -17.58 12.85 -36.01
CA CYS A 186 -17.52 11.57 -35.27
C CYS A 186 -18.37 11.64 -33.98
N SER A 187 -19.46 12.41 -33.99
CA SER A 187 -20.40 12.53 -32.87
C SER A 187 -21.80 12.16 -33.31
N GLN A 188 -22.01 10.89 -33.66
CA GLN A 188 -23.36 10.33 -33.67
C GLN A 188 -23.36 8.91 -33.09
N ASN A 189 -24.18 8.74 -32.05
CA ASN A 189 -24.67 7.50 -31.46
C ASN A 189 -23.68 6.56 -30.74
N ILE A 190 -23.35 6.89 -29.48
CA ILE A 190 -22.89 5.91 -28.47
C ILE A 190 -23.90 5.79 -27.30
N GLU A 191 -25.18 6.11 -27.51
CA GLU A 191 -26.20 5.93 -26.46
C GLU A 191 -26.92 4.58 -26.51
N ASN A 192 -26.71 3.76 -27.55
CA ASN A 192 -27.44 2.50 -27.74
C ASN A 192 -26.53 1.30 -28.02
N VAL A 193 -25.50 1.09 -27.21
CA VAL A 193 -24.93 -0.27 -27.10
C VAL A 193 -25.88 -1.05 -26.19
N PRO A 194 -26.55 -2.12 -26.65
CA PRO A 194 -27.41 -2.92 -25.80
C PRO A 194 -26.58 -3.45 -24.64
N VAL A 195 -26.85 -2.95 -23.45
CA VAL A 195 -26.37 -3.57 -22.22
C VAL A 195 -27.10 -4.92 -22.15
N PRO A 196 -26.39 -6.07 -22.20
CA PRO A 196 -27.04 -7.36 -22.14
C PRO A 196 -27.83 -7.46 -20.83
N ALA A 197 -29.08 -7.90 -20.92
CA ALA A 197 -30.06 -7.98 -19.83
C ALA A 197 -29.65 -8.89 -18.63
N SER A 198 -28.42 -9.41 -18.63
CA SER A 198 -27.82 -10.17 -17.53
C SER A 198 -27.01 -9.30 -16.55
N GLU A 199 -26.84 -7.99 -16.78
CA GLU A 199 -25.99 -7.14 -15.93
C GLU A 199 -26.61 -6.84 -14.55
N GLU A 200 -27.94 -6.66 -14.48
CA GLU A 200 -28.63 -6.22 -13.26
C GLU A 200 -28.73 -7.33 -12.20
N GLN A 201 -28.84 -8.60 -12.62
CA GLN A 201 -28.84 -9.75 -11.70
C GLN A 201 -27.42 -10.14 -11.22
N LEU A 202 -26.38 -9.64 -11.88
CA LEU A 202 -24.99 -9.93 -11.52
C LEU A 202 -24.51 -9.01 -10.39
N ALA A 203 -24.95 -7.76 -10.34
CA ALA A 203 -24.43 -6.74 -9.41
C ALA A 203 -24.50 -7.16 -7.92
N ASP A 204 -25.67 -7.64 -7.46
CA ASP A 204 -25.86 -8.09 -6.07
C ASP A 204 -25.12 -9.40 -5.75
N ALA A 205 -24.93 -10.28 -6.74
CA ALA A 205 -24.20 -11.53 -6.58
C ALA A 205 -22.68 -11.31 -6.52
N LEU A 206 -22.18 -10.16 -6.99
CA LEU A 206 -20.75 -9.92 -7.19
C LEU A 206 -20.05 -9.30 -5.99
N ILE A 207 -20.75 -8.66 -5.04
CA ILE A 207 -20.07 -7.97 -3.92
C ILE A 207 -19.90 -8.82 -2.67
N GLY A 208 -18.65 -9.07 -2.30
CA GLY A 208 -18.22 -9.73 -1.07
C GLY A 208 -17.95 -8.77 0.08
N PRO A 209 -18.12 -9.23 1.35
CA PRO A 209 -17.66 -8.48 2.50
C PRO A 209 -16.13 -8.40 2.52
N SER A 210 -15.57 -7.20 2.66
CA SER A 210 -14.15 -6.97 2.88
C SER A 210 -13.95 -5.81 3.83
N ALA A 211 -12.96 -5.93 4.71
CA ALA A 211 -12.62 -4.88 5.68
C ALA A 211 -12.13 -3.60 4.98
N LYS A 212 -11.56 -3.71 3.77
CA LYS A 212 -11.02 -2.57 3.03
C LYS A 212 -12.00 -2.14 1.94
N GLN A 213 -12.64 -0.99 2.13
CA GLN A 213 -13.47 -0.36 1.10
C GLN A 213 -12.62 0.47 0.15
N MET A 214 -13.06 0.58 -1.11
CA MET A 214 -12.51 1.56 -2.04
C MET A 214 -12.99 2.96 -1.64
N SER A 215 -12.19 3.98 -1.95
CA SER A 215 -12.57 5.38 -1.84
C SER A 215 -13.88 5.65 -2.59
N PRO A 216 -14.81 6.48 -2.06
CA PRO A 216 -16.02 6.88 -2.79
C PRO A 216 -15.72 7.50 -4.16
N ARG A 217 -14.54 8.11 -4.34
CA ARG A 217 -14.09 8.66 -5.63
C ARG A 217 -13.92 7.57 -6.71
N CYS A 218 -13.72 6.32 -6.31
CA CYS A 218 -13.63 5.19 -7.23
C CYS A 218 -15.00 4.76 -7.78
N ALA A 219 -16.11 5.39 -7.38
CA ALA A 219 -17.43 5.17 -7.99
C ALA A 219 -17.45 5.45 -9.50
N THR A 220 -16.49 6.21 -10.03
CA THR A 220 -16.33 6.36 -11.49
C THR A 220 -15.94 5.06 -12.18
N PHE A 221 -15.29 4.13 -11.47
CA PHE A 221 -15.05 2.76 -11.94
C PHE A 221 -16.21 1.85 -11.57
N ILE A 222 -16.45 1.70 -10.28
CA ILE A 222 -17.43 0.76 -9.72
C ILE A 222 -18.03 1.41 -8.47
N ASN A 223 -19.36 1.53 -8.44
CA ASN A 223 -20.05 2.12 -7.29
C ASN A 223 -20.15 1.12 -6.12
N ARG A 224 -20.91 1.48 -5.07
CA ARG A 224 -21.05 0.63 -3.88
C ARG A 224 -21.88 -0.62 -4.14
N ASP A 225 -22.73 -0.57 -5.15
CA ASP A 225 -23.67 -1.61 -5.54
C ASP A 225 -23.07 -2.56 -6.60
N GLY A 226 -21.86 -2.24 -7.08
CA GLY A 226 -21.11 -3.10 -8.00
C GLY A 226 -21.31 -2.74 -9.46
N GLU A 227 -22.10 -1.70 -9.74
CA GLU A 227 -22.34 -1.21 -11.08
C GLU A 227 -21.13 -0.44 -11.61
N PHE A 228 -20.83 -0.67 -12.89
CA PHE A 228 -19.71 -0.02 -13.55
C PHE A 228 -20.04 1.44 -13.88
N GLY A 229 -19.29 2.38 -13.29
CA GLY A 229 -19.37 3.81 -13.62
C GLY A 229 -18.77 4.15 -14.99
N LYS A 230 -18.65 5.45 -15.29
CA LYS A 230 -18.13 5.95 -16.58
C LYS A 230 -16.78 5.34 -16.97
N LEU A 231 -15.80 5.36 -16.06
CA LEU A 231 -14.47 4.79 -16.31
C LEU A 231 -14.47 3.26 -16.31
N GLY A 232 -15.37 2.62 -15.56
CA GLY A 232 -15.53 1.18 -15.60
C GLY A 232 -15.99 0.69 -16.98
N ARG A 233 -17.04 1.33 -17.51
CA ARG A 233 -17.52 1.08 -18.88
C ARG A 233 -16.47 1.41 -19.94
N ALA A 234 -15.73 2.51 -19.75
CA ALA A 234 -14.61 2.86 -20.62
C ALA A 234 -13.50 1.79 -20.58
N ALA A 235 -13.18 1.22 -19.42
CA ALA A 235 -12.18 0.14 -19.29
C ALA A 235 -12.59 -1.08 -20.11
N MET A 236 -13.83 -1.53 -19.94
CA MET A 236 -14.37 -2.67 -20.69
C MET A 236 -14.36 -2.40 -22.20
N LYS A 237 -14.77 -1.20 -22.62
CA LYS A 237 -14.73 -0.79 -24.04
C LYS A 237 -13.31 -0.77 -24.61
N ILE A 238 -12.33 -0.25 -23.86
CA ILE A 238 -10.93 -0.24 -24.30
C ILE A 238 -10.44 -1.69 -24.43
N MET A 239 -10.59 -2.51 -23.38
CA MET A 239 -10.06 -3.87 -23.38
C MET A 239 -10.77 -4.81 -24.36
N SER A 240 -11.98 -4.50 -24.80
CA SER A 240 -12.69 -5.26 -25.84
C SER A 240 -12.22 -4.95 -27.27
N GLU A 241 -11.43 -3.89 -27.47
CA GLU A 241 -10.86 -3.58 -28.78
C GLU A 241 -9.96 -4.73 -29.29
N PRO A 242 -9.93 -5.01 -30.60
CA PRO A 242 -9.16 -6.12 -31.16
C PRO A 242 -7.69 -6.16 -30.73
N ARG A 243 -7.06 -4.98 -30.55
CA ARG A 243 -5.66 -4.87 -30.15
C ARG A 243 -5.38 -5.27 -28.70
N TYR A 244 -6.39 -5.26 -27.83
CA TYR A 244 -6.26 -5.58 -26.40
C TYR A 244 -6.89 -6.91 -26.04
N LYS A 245 -8.02 -7.23 -26.68
CA LYS A 245 -8.91 -8.32 -26.30
C LYS A 245 -8.16 -9.62 -25.98
N ASN A 246 -7.33 -10.09 -26.91
CA ASN A 246 -6.63 -11.36 -26.76
C ASN A 246 -5.73 -11.41 -25.52
N ALA A 247 -5.03 -10.32 -25.18
CA ALA A 247 -4.16 -10.27 -24.01
C ALA A 247 -4.97 -10.31 -22.71
N PHE A 248 -6.07 -9.56 -22.65
CA PHE A 248 -6.90 -9.45 -21.45
C PHE A 248 -7.87 -10.62 -21.25
N THR A 249 -8.27 -11.35 -22.31
CA THR A 249 -9.14 -12.53 -22.18
C THR A 249 -8.38 -13.86 -22.14
N LYS A 250 -7.06 -13.84 -22.32
CA LYS A 250 -6.18 -15.03 -22.23
C LYS A 250 -6.36 -15.77 -20.92
N SER A 251 -6.27 -17.09 -20.95
CA SER A 251 -6.32 -17.91 -19.75
C SER A 251 -5.31 -17.43 -18.70
N ASN A 252 -5.76 -17.32 -17.46
CA ASN A 252 -4.98 -16.92 -16.29
C ASN A 252 -4.38 -15.50 -16.36
N ALA A 253 -4.89 -14.59 -17.21
CA ALA A 253 -4.30 -13.26 -17.37
C ALA A 253 -4.23 -12.45 -16.05
N LEU A 254 -5.23 -12.56 -15.17
CA LEU A 254 -5.22 -11.95 -13.83
C LEU A 254 -4.40 -12.73 -12.78
N GLY A 255 -4.05 -13.98 -13.05
CA GLY A 255 -3.32 -14.85 -12.14
C GLY A 255 -3.99 -14.97 -10.76
N LYS A 256 -3.20 -14.84 -9.70
CA LYS A 256 -3.65 -14.98 -8.31
C LYS A 256 -4.72 -13.98 -7.88
N PHE A 257 -4.87 -12.86 -8.59
CA PHE A 257 -5.91 -11.87 -8.29
C PHE A 257 -7.32 -12.38 -8.62
N CYS A 258 -7.44 -13.42 -9.44
CA CYS A 258 -8.73 -14.03 -9.77
C CYS A 258 -8.58 -15.54 -10.06
N PRO A 259 -8.60 -16.40 -9.03
CA PRO A 259 -8.50 -17.85 -9.20
C PRO A 259 -9.51 -18.47 -10.19
N ASN A 260 -10.74 -17.95 -10.22
CA ASN A 260 -11.80 -18.45 -11.12
C ASN A 260 -11.75 -17.85 -12.54
N PHE A 261 -10.73 -17.07 -12.89
CA PHE A 261 -10.69 -16.33 -14.17
C PHE A 261 -10.87 -17.19 -15.43
N ASN A 262 -10.45 -18.46 -15.38
CA ASN A 262 -10.55 -19.36 -16.52
C ASN A 262 -11.96 -19.88 -16.76
N THR A 263 -12.86 -19.82 -15.77
CA THR A 263 -14.25 -20.26 -15.92
C THR A 263 -15.15 -19.18 -16.48
N PHE A 264 -14.64 -17.95 -16.59
CA PHE A 264 -15.39 -16.79 -17.05
C PHE A 264 -15.54 -16.75 -18.57
N THR A 265 -16.70 -16.26 -19.01
CA THR A 265 -16.92 -15.76 -20.36
C THR A 265 -16.00 -14.57 -20.66
N GLU A 266 -15.87 -14.20 -21.94
CA GLU A 266 -15.06 -13.03 -22.30
C GLU A 266 -15.53 -11.74 -21.61
N SER A 267 -16.85 -11.55 -21.49
CA SER A 267 -17.43 -10.38 -20.82
C SER A 267 -17.06 -10.34 -19.33
N GLU A 268 -17.24 -11.45 -18.61
CA GLU A 268 -16.89 -11.57 -17.19
C GLU A 268 -15.39 -11.37 -16.94
N LYS A 269 -14.53 -11.80 -17.87
CA LYS A 269 -13.09 -11.51 -17.81
C LYS A 269 -12.80 -10.01 -17.88
N LEU A 270 -13.48 -9.27 -18.74
CA LEU A 270 -13.32 -7.81 -18.84
C LEU A 270 -13.87 -7.09 -17.60
N GLN A 271 -14.95 -7.59 -17.01
CA GLN A 271 -15.47 -7.10 -15.73
C GLN A 271 -14.46 -7.32 -14.59
N ALA A 272 -13.87 -8.51 -14.50
CA ALA A 272 -12.83 -8.82 -13.51
C ALA A 272 -11.61 -7.90 -13.66
N TRP A 273 -11.17 -7.64 -14.89
CA TRP A 273 -10.10 -6.67 -15.15
C TRP A 273 -10.49 -5.25 -14.78
N THR A 274 -11.75 -4.85 -14.99
CA THR A 274 -12.25 -3.54 -14.59
C THR A 274 -12.20 -3.37 -13.07
N TRP A 275 -12.53 -4.44 -12.32
CA TRP A 275 -12.36 -4.47 -10.87
C TRP A 275 -10.89 -4.36 -10.44
N PHE A 276 -9.99 -5.01 -11.17
CA PHE A 276 -8.55 -4.88 -10.97
C PHE A 276 -8.08 -3.43 -11.18
N TRP A 277 -8.51 -2.77 -12.25
CA TRP A 277 -8.15 -1.37 -12.52
C TRP A 277 -8.68 -0.41 -11.44
N ALA A 278 -9.92 -0.62 -10.98
CA ALA A 278 -10.48 0.14 -9.86
C ALA A 278 -9.65 -0.05 -8.57
N SER A 279 -9.28 -1.30 -8.28
CA SER A 279 -8.46 -1.66 -7.13
C SER A 279 -7.07 -1.01 -7.20
N LEU A 280 -6.44 -1.04 -8.37
CA LEU A 280 -5.13 -0.43 -8.59
C LEU A 280 -5.19 1.09 -8.45
N ALA A 281 -6.17 1.73 -9.09
CA ALA A 281 -6.38 3.17 -8.98
C ALA A 281 -6.64 3.62 -7.53
N ASN A 282 -7.38 2.82 -6.77
CA ASN A 282 -7.60 3.08 -5.36
C ASN A 282 -6.29 3.06 -4.55
N GLU A 283 -5.42 2.08 -4.82
CA GLU A 283 -4.15 1.93 -4.10
C GLU A 283 -3.09 2.95 -4.51
N GLU A 284 -3.11 3.45 -5.75
CA GLU A 284 -2.18 4.48 -6.21
C GLU A 284 -2.61 5.88 -5.76
N THR A 285 -3.90 6.22 -5.91
CA THR A 285 -4.37 7.61 -5.76
C THR A 285 -5.72 7.78 -5.10
N GLN A 286 -6.36 6.70 -4.65
CA GLN A 286 -7.78 6.75 -4.27
C GLN A 286 -8.67 7.25 -5.43
N CYS A 287 -8.30 6.90 -6.67
CA CYS A 287 -8.96 7.27 -7.91
C CYS A 287 -8.98 8.79 -8.22
N VAL A 288 -7.99 9.55 -7.76
CA VAL A 288 -7.82 10.97 -8.09
C VAL A 288 -7.13 11.12 -9.43
N GLN A 289 -7.79 11.72 -10.42
CA GLN A 289 -7.27 11.87 -11.79
C GLN A 289 -6.26 13.00 -11.98
N GLU A 290 -6.30 14.01 -11.10
CA GLU A 290 -5.50 15.24 -11.20
C GLU A 290 -4.60 15.36 -9.97
N ILE A 291 -3.65 14.43 -9.85
CA ILE A 291 -2.67 14.42 -8.77
C ILE A 291 -1.26 14.22 -9.31
N GLU A 292 -0.33 15.02 -8.83
CA GLU A 292 1.09 14.81 -9.08
C GLU A 292 1.67 13.84 -8.06
N HIS A 293 2.44 12.88 -8.56
CA HIS A 293 3.17 11.93 -7.73
C HIS A 293 4.62 12.35 -7.61
N PRO A 294 5.16 12.43 -6.39
CA PRO A 294 6.52 12.88 -6.21
C PRO A 294 7.52 11.86 -6.76
N MET A 295 8.68 12.35 -7.21
CA MET A 295 9.82 11.51 -7.56
C MET A 295 10.45 10.81 -6.34
N TYR A 296 10.21 11.35 -5.15
CA TYR A 296 10.87 10.93 -3.92
C TYR A 296 9.88 10.83 -2.78
N VAL A 297 10.09 9.86 -1.90
CA VAL A 297 9.39 9.75 -0.62
C VAL A 297 10.38 9.74 0.52
N TYR A 298 10.01 10.35 1.64
CA TYR A 298 10.81 10.26 2.86
C TYR A 298 10.42 8.99 3.63
N LYS A 299 11.39 8.10 3.81
CA LYS A 299 11.22 6.87 4.61
C LYS A 299 12.39 6.75 5.59
N ARG A 300 12.05 6.64 6.87
CA ARG A 300 13.02 6.54 7.98
C ARG A 300 14.10 7.65 7.92
N GLY A 301 13.69 8.89 7.65
CA GLY A 301 14.59 10.04 7.56
C GLY A 301 15.43 10.13 6.29
N ARG A 302 15.34 9.14 5.38
CA ARG A 302 16.06 9.14 4.10
C ARG A 302 15.11 9.47 2.95
N ARG A 303 15.59 10.26 1.99
CA ARG A 303 14.88 10.57 0.73
C ARG A 303 15.12 9.41 -0.24
N ILE A 304 14.09 8.61 -0.51
CA ILE A 304 14.15 7.46 -1.42
C ILE A 304 13.54 7.87 -2.75
N LYS A 305 14.30 7.73 -3.84
CA LYS A 305 13.79 7.93 -5.21
C LYS A 305 12.83 6.79 -5.55
N ILE A 306 11.59 7.11 -5.87
CA ILE A 306 10.55 6.15 -6.25
C ILE A 306 10.26 6.15 -7.74
N ASN A 307 10.44 7.29 -8.41
CA ASN A 307 10.24 7.47 -9.84
C ASN A 307 11.41 8.27 -10.42
N ASN A 308 11.70 8.09 -11.70
CA ASN A 308 12.71 8.92 -12.38
C ASN A 308 12.23 10.35 -12.57
N GLU A 309 10.93 10.54 -12.66
CA GLU A 309 10.25 11.80 -12.90
C GLU A 309 8.94 11.89 -12.11
N LEU A 310 8.31 13.06 -12.12
CA LEU A 310 6.99 13.23 -11.51
C LEU A 310 6.01 12.28 -12.19
N GLY A 311 5.18 11.59 -11.40
CA GLY A 311 4.04 10.84 -11.93
C GLY A 311 2.81 11.73 -12.02
N TRP A 312 1.82 11.31 -12.80
CA TRP A 312 0.57 12.03 -12.99
C TRP A 312 -0.62 11.08 -12.94
N GLY A 313 -1.67 11.54 -12.26
CA GLY A 313 -3.00 10.99 -12.34
C GLY A 313 -3.17 9.65 -11.64
N MET A 314 -4.27 8.99 -11.96
CA MET A 314 -4.87 7.94 -11.12
C MET A 314 -4.04 6.66 -11.01
N PHE A 315 -3.14 6.42 -11.96
CA PHE A 315 -2.23 5.27 -12.01
C PHE A 315 -0.75 5.64 -11.79
N ALA A 316 -0.48 6.88 -11.34
CA ALA A 316 0.87 7.37 -11.08
C ALA A 316 1.86 7.25 -12.25
N ALA A 317 1.36 7.31 -13.50
CA ALA A 317 2.20 7.17 -14.68
C ALA A 317 3.16 8.36 -14.83
N GLU A 318 4.44 8.12 -15.12
CA GLU A 318 5.45 9.18 -15.26
C GLU A 318 5.07 10.25 -16.32
N LYS A 319 5.47 11.51 -16.05
CA LYS A 319 5.06 12.70 -16.80
C LYS A 319 5.82 12.91 -18.12
N SER A 320 7.04 12.41 -18.32
CA SER A 320 7.76 12.60 -19.59
C SER A 320 7.46 11.53 -20.63
N ALA A 321 7.30 11.97 -21.88
CA ALA A 321 7.15 11.11 -23.04
C ALA A 321 8.38 10.24 -23.31
N ALA A 322 9.58 10.69 -22.92
CA ALA A 322 10.84 9.98 -23.15
C ALA A 322 10.88 8.62 -22.41
N ASN A 323 10.28 8.53 -21.22
CA ASN A 323 10.19 7.28 -20.46
C ASN A 323 8.99 6.40 -20.86
N ARG A 324 8.12 6.89 -21.75
CA ARG A 324 6.85 6.25 -22.13
C ARG A 324 6.89 5.61 -23.52
N ALA A 325 7.55 6.24 -24.49
CA ALA A 325 7.41 5.89 -25.91
C ALA A 325 7.98 4.52 -26.31
N ALA A 326 9.01 4.01 -25.62
CA ALA A 326 9.66 2.77 -26.03
C ALA A 326 8.93 1.48 -25.57
N ARG A 327 8.09 1.55 -24.51
CA ARG A 327 7.52 0.34 -23.87
C ARG A 327 6.09 0.46 -23.35
N ARG A 328 5.47 1.63 -23.39
CA ARG A 328 4.13 1.87 -22.79
C ARG A 328 3.06 2.20 -23.83
N GLY A 329 3.36 1.98 -25.11
CA GLY A 329 2.45 2.21 -26.23
C GLY A 329 2.12 3.68 -26.52
N ASP A 330 1.40 3.89 -27.62
CA ASP A 330 1.11 5.23 -28.15
C ASP A 330 0.11 6.01 -27.30
N ALA A 331 -0.75 5.31 -26.54
CA ALA A 331 -1.77 5.96 -25.72
C ALA A 331 -1.16 6.79 -24.58
N CYS A 332 0.06 6.44 -24.14
CA CYS A 332 0.76 7.16 -23.09
C CYS A 332 1.38 8.50 -23.54
N LYS A 333 1.27 8.87 -24.82
CA LYS A 333 1.69 10.19 -25.31
C LYS A 333 0.76 11.32 -24.82
N VAL A 334 -0.50 11.01 -24.50
CA VAL A 334 -1.54 11.98 -24.13
C VAL A 334 -2.23 11.58 -22.81
N ILE A 335 -1.45 11.34 -21.74
CA ILE A 335 -2.04 11.04 -20.41
C ILE A 335 -2.64 12.27 -19.72
N PHE A 336 -2.36 13.47 -20.22
CA PHE A 336 -2.84 14.72 -19.66
C PHE A 336 -4.22 15.04 -20.24
N GLY A 337 -5.25 15.01 -19.41
CA GLY A 337 -6.54 15.64 -19.72
C GLY A 337 -7.79 14.80 -19.43
N SER A 338 -7.71 13.46 -19.37
CA SER A 338 -8.90 12.66 -19.03
C SER A 338 -8.57 11.33 -18.35
N GLY A 339 -9.48 10.86 -17.49
CA GLY A 339 -9.38 9.52 -16.89
C GLY A 339 -9.36 8.41 -17.92
N GLU A 340 -10.04 8.56 -19.06
CA GLU A 340 -10.00 7.58 -20.16
C GLU A 340 -8.62 7.50 -20.83
N GLY A 341 -7.95 8.64 -21.03
CA GLY A 341 -6.58 8.67 -21.55
C GLY A 341 -5.58 8.01 -20.60
N GLN A 342 -5.71 8.30 -19.30
CA GLN A 342 -4.89 7.66 -18.25
C GLN A 342 -5.12 6.15 -18.19
N LEU A 343 -6.39 5.72 -18.29
CA LEU A 343 -6.78 4.31 -18.32
C LEU A 343 -6.27 3.57 -19.54
N ARG A 344 -6.41 4.17 -20.74
CA ARG A 344 -5.87 3.57 -21.97
C ARG A 344 -4.36 3.40 -21.89
N CYS A 345 -3.63 4.40 -21.37
CA CYS A 345 -2.19 4.29 -21.14
C CYS A 345 -1.82 3.16 -20.15
N ALA A 346 -2.59 3.02 -19.06
CA ALA A 346 -2.37 1.94 -18.11
C ALA A 346 -2.63 0.55 -18.74
N ILE A 347 -3.69 0.42 -19.53
CA ILE A 347 -4.04 -0.81 -20.26
C ILE A 347 -2.94 -1.16 -21.28
N ASP A 348 -2.46 -0.19 -22.06
CA ASP A 348 -1.32 -0.36 -22.99
C ASP A 348 -0.08 -0.87 -22.25
N THR A 349 0.25 -0.23 -21.13
CA THR A 349 1.43 -0.60 -20.32
C THR A 349 1.32 -2.03 -19.79
N MET A 350 0.16 -2.44 -19.26
CA MET A 350 -0.03 -3.81 -18.74
C MET A 350 0.02 -4.84 -19.86
N LYS A 351 -0.57 -4.54 -21.02
CA LYS A 351 -0.48 -5.41 -22.18
C LYS A 351 0.98 -5.60 -22.58
N ASP A 352 1.67 -4.51 -22.91
CA ASP A 352 2.96 -4.55 -23.60
C ASP A 352 4.11 -5.00 -22.68
N THR A 353 4.03 -4.71 -21.37
CA THR A 353 5.12 -5.04 -20.43
C THR A 353 4.88 -6.27 -19.57
N THR A 354 3.71 -6.90 -19.66
CA THR A 354 3.36 -8.03 -18.80
C THR A 354 2.61 -9.11 -19.56
N LEU A 355 1.48 -8.79 -20.18
CA LEU A 355 0.62 -9.84 -20.77
C LEU A 355 1.19 -10.41 -22.08
N ASP A 356 1.77 -9.56 -22.93
CA ASP A 356 2.38 -9.97 -24.21
C ASP A 356 3.65 -10.80 -23.98
N ASP A 357 4.39 -10.55 -22.90
CA ASP A 357 5.53 -11.35 -22.45
C ASP A 357 5.11 -12.71 -21.84
N GLY A 358 3.81 -13.01 -21.83
CA GLY A 358 3.25 -14.26 -21.31
C GLY A 358 3.15 -14.31 -19.78
N HIS A 359 3.39 -13.18 -19.09
CA HIS A 359 3.19 -13.08 -17.66
C HIS A 359 1.71 -12.83 -17.32
N THR A 360 1.37 -13.02 -16.04
CA THR A 360 0.05 -12.66 -15.50
C THR A 360 0.19 -11.39 -14.68
N ALA A 361 -0.92 -10.66 -14.46
CA ALA A 361 -0.92 -9.47 -13.61
C ALA A 361 -0.28 -9.72 -12.24
N SER A 362 -0.45 -10.92 -11.67
CA SER A 362 0.07 -11.28 -10.35
C SER A 362 1.50 -11.85 -10.33
N GLY A 363 2.06 -12.15 -11.50
CA GLY A 363 3.25 -12.98 -11.64
C GLY A 363 4.58 -12.22 -11.64
N ASP A 364 4.55 -10.92 -11.87
CA ASP A 364 5.76 -10.20 -12.26
C ASP A 364 6.31 -9.26 -11.18
N LYS A 365 7.53 -9.57 -10.69
CA LYS A 365 8.32 -8.66 -9.85
C LYS A 365 8.70 -7.37 -10.60
N GLY A 366 8.71 -7.43 -11.93
CA GLY A 366 8.95 -6.34 -12.87
C GLY A 366 7.74 -5.46 -13.16
N SER A 367 6.55 -5.76 -12.60
CA SER A 367 5.36 -4.96 -12.86
C SER A 367 5.62 -3.48 -12.61
N TYR A 368 5.14 -2.63 -13.54
CA TYR A 368 5.31 -1.19 -13.46
C TYR A 368 4.76 -0.63 -12.14
N TRP A 369 3.59 -1.12 -11.70
CA TRP A 369 2.89 -0.61 -10.54
C TRP A 369 3.37 -1.20 -9.22
N GLY A 370 3.68 -0.31 -8.27
CA GLY A 370 4.09 -0.69 -6.92
C GLY A 370 3.08 -1.61 -6.21
N PRO A 371 1.77 -1.31 -6.21
CA PRO A 371 0.74 -2.14 -5.59
C PRO A 371 0.66 -3.56 -6.14
N VAL A 372 0.89 -3.74 -7.45
CA VAL A 372 0.93 -5.06 -8.09
C VAL A 372 2.11 -5.87 -7.57
N ARG A 373 3.31 -5.26 -7.50
CA ARG A 373 4.52 -5.92 -6.95
C ARG A 373 4.38 -6.32 -5.48
N ARG A 374 3.58 -5.56 -4.70
CA ARG A 374 3.27 -5.88 -3.29
C ARG A 374 2.19 -6.95 -3.16
N GLY A 375 1.59 -7.38 -4.27
CA GLY A 375 0.69 -8.51 -4.40
C GLY A 375 -0.49 -8.47 -3.45
N ASN A 376 -0.57 -9.48 -2.57
CA ASN A 376 -1.75 -9.79 -1.77
C ASN A 376 -2.12 -8.74 -0.71
N THR A 377 -1.27 -7.74 -0.44
CA THR A 377 -1.51 -6.81 0.68
C THR A 377 -2.28 -5.55 0.29
N GLN A 378 -2.29 -5.17 -0.98
CA GLN A 378 -2.87 -3.91 -1.43
C GLN A 378 -4.09 -4.10 -2.33
N ILE A 379 -3.90 -4.83 -3.44
CA ILE A 379 -4.94 -5.03 -4.45
C ILE A 379 -5.92 -6.14 -4.02
N MET A 380 -5.42 -7.23 -3.44
CA MET A 380 -6.23 -8.40 -3.12
C MET A 380 -7.43 -8.14 -2.19
N PRO A 381 -7.33 -7.29 -1.13
CA PRO A 381 -8.50 -6.97 -0.31
C PRO A 381 -9.67 -6.39 -1.12
N HIS A 382 -9.38 -5.67 -2.20
CA HIS A 382 -10.39 -5.13 -3.11
C HIS A 382 -10.87 -6.17 -4.12
N MET A 383 -9.97 -6.99 -4.66
CA MET A 383 -10.33 -8.08 -5.57
C MET A 383 -11.22 -9.13 -4.93
N LYS A 384 -11.02 -9.45 -3.64
CA LYS A 384 -11.90 -10.35 -2.87
C LYS A 384 -13.33 -9.84 -2.73
N ARG A 385 -13.57 -8.55 -2.98
CA ARG A 385 -14.93 -8.01 -3.04
C ARG A 385 -15.64 -8.41 -4.33
N PHE A 386 -14.93 -8.83 -5.37
CA PHE A 386 -15.53 -9.37 -6.58
C PHE A 386 -15.68 -10.89 -6.42
N LYS A 387 -16.81 -11.31 -5.86
CA LYS A 387 -17.13 -12.70 -5.49
C LYS A 387 -16.93 -13.68 -6.63
N ALA A 388 -17.21 -13.31 -7.88
CA ALA A 388 -17.01 -14.22 -9.00
C ALA A 388 -15.57 -14.78 -9.06
N CYS A 389 -14.57 -14.00 -8.61
CA CYS A 389 -13.17 -14.45 -8.61
C CYS A 389 -12.82 -15.49 -7.52
N PHE A 390 -13.62 -15.65 -6.46
CA PHE A 390 -13.30 -16.44 -5.26
C PHE A 390 -14.52 -17.21 -4.74
#